data_AF-A0A1I4JRZ2-F1
#
_entry.id   AF-A0A1I4JRZ2-F1
#
_cell.length_a   1.000
_cell.length_b   1.000
_cell.length_c   1.000
_cell.angle_alpha   90.00
_cell.angle_beta   90.00
_cell.angle_gamma   90.00
#
_symmetry.space_group_name_H-M   'P 1'
#
loop_
_entity.id
_entity.type
_entity.pdbx_description
1 polymer ?
#
loop_
_entity_poly.entity_id
_entity_poly.type
_entity_poly.pdbx_seq_one_letter_code
_entity_poly.pdbx_strand_id
1 'polypeptide(L)'
;MIGTEQGMEPGERWAYRVAPHHGPVCEVEVLKKGTKRPARVKVRFVAEDAEGREEWVPPSRLRVPWREKDAWLADQQRWSDLTRDSPDDHDPEFLAVCTLFDEQWWTGLATVGYNTGERGILYIDDAPALAALLDVPETFFSADTRAFTDADGAVVAPWPTTLAVTRLLAKTRADQLIALLAEKDQQAHRDATYGRYYPGRGKNPGTHISPETCAEVDRTYRPARELLRQWCGAETAERFDELQALRTEVVRIGKLMEEAITCLRQAGQTTAASRFERELGIPLATLRHAPSCRD
;
A
#
# COMPACT_ATOMS: atom_id res chain seq x y z
N MET A 1 18.93 0.32 -9.18
CA MET A 1 20.38 0.02 -9.19
C MET A 1 20.76 -0.48 -10.57
N ILE A 2 21.32 0.37 -11.42
CA ILE A 2 21.75 0.02 -12.79
C ILE A 2 23.27 0.15 -12.82
N GLY A 3 23.93 -0.84 -13.45
CA GLY A 3 25.38 -0.95 -13.53
C GLY A 3 26.01 0.23 -14.27
N THR A 4 26.74 1.06 -13.54
CA THR A 4 27.51 2.21 -14.04
C THR A 4 28.84 1.83 -14.69
N GLU A 5 29.11 0.55 -14.92
CA GLU A 5 30.41 0.09 -15.45
C GLU A 5 30.68 0.53 -16.89
N GLN A 6 29.66 0.92 -17.66
CA GLN A 6 29.79 1.20 -19.10
C GLN A 6 30.15 2.65 -19.47
N GLY A 7 30.33 3.57 -18.51
CA GLY A 7 30.47 5.01 -18.83
C GLY A 7 31.71 5.77 -18.33
N MET A 8 32.66 5.15 -17.61
CA MET A 8 33.71 5.90 -16.88
C MET A 8 35.07 5.93 -17.61
N GLU A 9 35.40 6.91 -18.44
CA GLU A 9 36.68 6.92 -19.17
C GLU A 9 37.87 7.51 -18.39
N PRO A 10 39.11 7.05 -18.64
CA PRO A 10 40.31 7.69 -18.09
C PRO A 10 40.38 9.20 -18.41
N GLY A 11 40.75 10.00 -17.43
CA GLY A 11 40.78 11.46 -17.49
C GLY A 11 39.45 12.13 -17.08
N GLU A 12 38.36 11.37 -16.93
CA GLU A 12 37.10 11.92 -16.46
C GLU A 12 37.12 12.20 -14.96
N ARG A 13 36.41 13.25 -14.55
CA ARG A 13 36.23 13.61 -13.15
C ARG A 13 34.88 13.14 -12.64
N TRP A 14 34.89 12.51 -11.48
CA TRP A 14 33.72 11.85 -10.90
C TRP A 14 33.53 12.24 -9.43
N ALA A 15 32.27 12.25 -9.00
CA ALA A 15 31.88 12.37 -7.62
C ALA A 15 32.11 11.03 -6.89
N TYR A 16 33.08 11.01 -5.98
CA TYR A 16 33.40 9.86 -5.14
C TYR A 16 32.72 9.96 -3.78
N ARG A 17 32.17 8.83 -3.30
CA ARG A 17 31.67 8.70 -1.93
C ARG A 17 32.15 7.39 -1.31
N VAL A 18 32.74 7.48 -0.11
CA VAL A 18 33.30 6.33 0.62
C VAL A 18 32.20 5.33 0.99
N ALA A 19 31.10 5.82 1.56
CA ALA A 19 29.95 5.01 1.93
C ALA A 19 28.84 5.12 0.87
N PRO A 20 28.05 4.05 0.63
CA PRO A 20 27.11 4.07 -0.48
C PRO A 20 25.98 5.10 -0.37
N HIS A 21 25.54 5.40 0.85
CA HIS A 21 24.32 6.19 1.09
C HIS A 21 24.55 7.47 1.90
N HIS A 22 25.71 7.64 2.56
CA HIS A 22 25.96 8.75 3.47
C HIS A 22 27.41 9.27 3.35
N GLY A 23 27.65 10.48 3.84
CA GLY A 23 28.98 11.05 3.97
C GLY A 23 29.38 12.01 2.84
N PRO A 24 30.53 12.68 3.03
CA PRO A 24 31.01 13.71 2.12
C PRO A 24 31.36 13.14 0.75
N VAL A 25 31.21 13.99 -0.26
CA VAL A 25 31.52 13.69 -1.66
C VAL A 25 32.75 14.49 -2.06
N CYS A 26 33.75 13.82 -2.61
CA CYS A 26 34.95 14.47 -3.11
C CYS A 26 35.19 14.20 -4.59
N GLU A 27 36.01 15.05 -5.20
CA GLU A 27 36.37 14.98 -6.61
C GLU A 27 37.51 13.99 -6.81
N VAL A 28 37.33 13.06 -7.74
CA VAL A 28 38.39 12.15 -8.18
C VAL A 28 38.50 12.14 -9.69
N GLU A 29 39.72 11.93 -10.18
CA GLU A 29 40.02 11.68 -11.59
C GLU A 29 40.18 10.18 -11.83
N VAL A 30 39.51 9.66 -12.86
CA VAL A 30 39.65 8.25 -13.27
C VAL A 30 40.99 8.09 -14.00
N LEU A 31 41.87 7.25 -13.48
CA LEU A 31 43.16 6.98 -14.11
C LEU A 31 43.12 5.73 -15.00
N LYS A 32 42.45 4.68 -14.54
CA LYS A 32 42.45 3.38 -15.22
C LYS A 32 41.30 2.47 -14.82
N LYS A 33 40.73 1.75 -15.78
CA LYS A 33 39.82 0.61 -15.52
C LYS A 33 40.62 -0.67 -15.25
N GLY A 34 40.28 -1.36 -14.18
CA GLY A 34 40.84 -2.68 -13.86
C GLY A 34 40.22 -3.75 -14.74
N THR A 35 41.03 -4.67 -15.25
CA THR A 35 40.58 -5.75 -16.15
C THR A 35 40.29 -7.07 -15.42
N LYS A 36 40.66 -7.17 -14.14
CA LYS A 36 40.45 -8.36 -13.31
C LYS A 36 39.19 -8.23 -12.47
N ARG A 37 38.55 -9.38 -12.18
CA ARG A 37 37.40 -9.44 -11.26
C ARG A 37 37.86 -9.55 -9.80
N PRO A 38 37.16 -8.89 -8.85
CA PRO A 38 36.03 -7.97 -9.05
C PRO A 38 36.48 -6.66 -9.70
N ALA A 39 35.60 -6.03 -10.48
CA ALA A 39 35.92 -4.79 -11.20
C ALA A 39 36.35 -3.68 -10.22
N ARG A 40 37.41 -2.96 -10.58
CA ARG A 40 37.97 -1.85 -9.81
C ARG A 40 38.35 -0.73 -10.77
N VAL A 41 38.24 0.50 -10.31
CA VAL A 41 38.70 1.70 -11.03
C VAL A 41 39.82 2.33 -10.21
N LYS A 42 40.96 2.58 -10.86
CA LYS A 42 42.04 3.35 -10.25
C LYS A 42 41.69 4.83 -10.38
N VAL A 43 41.63 5.53 -9.26
CA VAL A 43 41.28 6.94 -9.19
C VAL A 43 42.37 7.73 -8.47
N ARG A 44 42.49 9.03 -8.78
CA ARG A 44 43.31 10.00 -8.07
C ARG A 44 42.42 11.01 -7.37
N PHE A 45 42.65 11.27 -6.10
CA PHE A 45 41.94 12.32 -5.37
C PHE A 45 42.47 13.69 -5.79
N VAL A 46 41.56 14.61 -6.16
CA VAL A 46 41.92 15.93 -6.70
C VAL A 46 42.18 16.96 -5.60
N ALA A 47 41.61 16.77 -4.42
CA ALA A 47 41.76 17.69 -3.29
C ALA A 47 43.23 17.81 -2.84
N GLU A 48 43.68 19.03 -2.55
CA GLU A 48 45.09 19.31 -2.21
C GLU A 48 45.56 18.58 -0.94
N ASP A 49 44.66 18.44 0.03
CA ASP A 49 44.87 17.71 1.29
C ASP A 49 45.03 16.19 1.10
N ALA A 50 44.64 15.67 -0.07
CA ALA A 50 44.83 14.27 -0.43
C ALA A 50 46.21 14.00 -1.06
N GLU A 51 47.04 15.03 -1.28
CA GLU A 51 48.42 14.93 -1.80
C GLU A 51 48.57 14.00 -3.02
N GLY A 52 47.57 14.01 -3.93
CA GLY A 52 47.58 13.17 -5.13
C GLY A 52 47.44 11.67 -4.88
N ARG A 53 46.91 11.27 -3.71
CA ARG A 53 46.64 9.87 -3.35
C ARG A 53 45.88 9.15 -4.46
N GLU A 54 46.33 7.95 -4.79
CA GLU A 54 45.68 7.08 -5.76
C GLU A 54 45.15 5.81 -5.09
N GLU A 55 43.95 5.37 -5.46
CA GLU A 55 43.31 4.18 -4.87
C GLU A 55 42.57 3.36 -5.93
N TRP A 56 42.52 2.05 -5.72
CA TRP A 56 41.63 1.16 -6.48
C TRP A 56 40.29 1.03 -5.76
N VAL A 57 39.26 1.67 -6.30
CA VAL A 57 37.93 1.70 -5.69
C VAL A 57 36.94 0.82 -6.47
N PRO A 58 35.89 0.28 -5.81
CA PRO A 58 34.77 -0.30 -6.52
C PRO A 58 34.08 0.77 -7.40
N PRO A 59 33.66 0.46 -8.65
CA PRO A 59 32.95 1.40 -9.51
C PRO A 59 31.71 2.02 -8.85
N SER A 60 31.02 1.27 -7.98
CA SER A 60 29.84 1.75 -7.25
C SER A 60 30.09 2.93 -6.29
N ARG A 61 31.35 3.27 -5.98
CA ARG A 61 31.70 4.47 -5.21
C ARG A 61 31.75 5.74 -6.05
N LEU A 62 31.79 5.61 -7.38
CA LEU A 62 31.72 6.72 -8.33
C LEU A 62 30.26 6.91 -8.75
N ARG A 63 29.67 8.05 -8.36
CA ARG A 63 28.22 8.24 -8.42
C ARG A 63 27.77 8.86 -9.74
N VAL A 64 28.31 10.03 -10.04
CA VAL A 64 27.99 10.84 -11.22
C VAL A 64 29.27 11.55 -11.69
N PRO A 65 29.34 11.99 -12.96
CA PRO A 65 30.36 12.94 -13.40
C PRO A 65 30.41 14.15 -12.46
N TRP A 66 31.60 14.67 -12.17
CA TRP A 66 31.77 15.76 -11.20
C TRP A 66 30.96 17.01 -11.57
N ARG A 67 30.83 17.30 -12.87
CA ARG A 67 29.99 18.39 -13.40
C ARG A 67 28.50 18.28 -13.01
N GLU A 68 28.01 17.07 -12.73
CA GLU A 68 26.62 16.78 -12.35
C GLU A 68 26.44 16.64 -10.83
N LYS A 69 27.53 16.76 -10.06
CA LYS A 69 27.54 16.57 -8.60
C LYS A 69 26.49 17.43 -7.89
N ASP A 70 26.40 18.72 -8.22
CA ASP A 70 25.51 19.64 -7.50
C ASP A 70 24.04 19.33 -7.80
N ALA A 71 23.70 19.00 -9.05
CA ALA A 71 22.37 18.55 -9.41
C ALA A 71 22.00 17.24 -8.68
N TRP A 72 22.94 16.29 -8.62
CA TRP A 72 22.75 15.03 -7.91
C TRP A 72 22.62 15.19 -6.38
N LEU A 73 23.34 16.14 -5.78
CA LEU A 73 23.19 16.48 -4.37
C LEU A 73 21.87 17.18 -4.08
N ALA A 74 21.45 18.11 -4.94
CA ALA A 74 20.17 18.80 -4.82
C ALA A 74 18.99 17.82 -4.96
N ASP A 75 19.08 16.84 -5.87
CA ASP A 75 18.08 15.77 -6.01
C ASP A 75 18.00 14.89 -4.75
N GLN A 76 19.14 14.46 -4.21
CA GLN A 76 19.16 13.73 -2.93
C GLN A 76 18.57 14.54 -1.78
N GLN A 77 18.87 15.83 -1.69
CA GLN A 77 18.31 16.68 -0.66
C GLN A 77 16.79 16.79 -0.80
N ARG A 78 16.31 16.97 -2.03
CA ARG A 78 14.87 17.00 -2.34
C ARG A 78 14.18 15.71 -1.89
N TRP A 79 14.73 14.54 -2.23
CA TRP A 79 14.20 13.25 -1.79
C TRP A 79 14.27 13.07 -0.27
N SER A 80 15.34 13.54 0.37
CA SER A 80 15.47 13.52 1.83
C SER A 80 14.44 14.43 2.51
N ASP A 81 14.10 15.57 1.91
CA ASP A 81 13.10 16.49 2.45
C ASP A 81 11.69 15.95 2.25
N LEU A 82 11.43 15.33 1.09
CA LEU A 82 10.18 14.69 0.72
C LEU A 82 9.84 13.52 1.67
N THR A 83 10.84 12.69 2.01
CA THR A 83 10.67 11.50 2.87
C THR A 83 10.90 11.79 4.35
N ARG A 84 11.10 13.05 4.75
CA ARG A 84 11.37 13.43 6.14
C ARG A 84 10.29 12.97 7.12
N ASP A 85 9.04 13.00 6.67
CA ASP A 85 7.87 12.62 7.47
C ASP A 85 7.36 11.21 7.11
N SER A 86 8.14 10.42 6.38
CA SER A 86 7.74 9.07 5.98
C SER A 86 7.41 8.23 7.21
N PRO A 87 6.30 7.46 7.18
CA PRO A 87 5.86 6.68 8.33
C PRO A 87 6.73 5.45 8.57
N ASP A 88 6.54 4.79 9.70
CA ASP A 88 7.11 3.46 9.96
C ASP A 88 6.28 2.34 9.31
N ASP A 89 6.88 1.15 9.10
CA ASP A 89 6.19 0.00 8.48
C ASP A 89 4.95 -0.48 9.24
N HIS A 90 4.89 -0.19 10.54
CA HIS A 90 3.81 -0.60 11.44
C HIS A 90 2.93 0.57 11.88
N ASP A 91 3.11 1.75 11.28
CA ASP A 91 2.27 2.90 11.55
C ASP A 91 0.82 2.60 11.10
N PRO A 92 -0.19 2.71 11.99
CA PRO A 92 -1.58 2.49 11.63
C PRO A 92 -2.08 3.34 10.46
N GLU A 93 -1.63 4.59 10.34
CA GLU A 93 -2.03 5.45 9.23
C GLU A 93 -1.40 4.97 7.91
N PHE A 94 -0.15 4.50 7.93
CA PHE A 94 0.49 3.90 6.76
C PHE A 94 -0.21 2.62 6.32
N LEU A 95 -0.52 1.74 7.26
CA LEU A 95 -1.26 0.51 6.98
C LEU A 95 -2.68 0.80 6.45
N ALA A 96 -3.31 1.89 6.89
CA ALA A 96 -4.61 2.33 6.38
C ALA A 96 -4.49 2.81 4.93
N VAL A 97 -3.46 3.61 4.62
CA VAL A 97 -3.14 4.03 3.25
C VAL A 97 -2.90 2.81 2.35
N CYS A 98 -2.05 1.87 2.76
CA CYS A 98 -1.80 0.64 2.01
C CYS A 98 -3.10 -0.14 1.75
N THR A 99 -3.92 -0.33 2.79
CA THR A 99 -5.20 -1.04 2.66
C THR A 99 -6.13 -0.39 1.64
N LEU A 100 -6.16 0.94 1.56
CA LEU A 100 -6.98 1.69 0.61
C LEU A 100 -6.40 1.68 -0.81
N PHE A 101 -5.08 1.85 -0.96
CA PHE A 101 -4.40 1.93 -2.25
C PHE A 101 -4.14 0.57 -2.92
N ASP A 102 -4.22 -0.53 -2.17
CA ASP A 102 -4.20 -1.89 -2.72
C ASP A 102 -5.47 -2.21 -3.55
N GLU A 103 -6.51 -1.40 -3.41
CA GLU A 103 -7.75 -1.52 -4.18
C GLU A 103 -7.62 -0.87 -5.57
N GLN A 104 -8.21 -1.49 -6.60
CA GLN A 104 -8.08 -1.06 -8.01
C GLN A 104 -8.85 0.22 -8.36
N TRP A 105 -9.44 0.87 -7.37
CA TRP A 105 -10.29 2.05 -7.53
C TRP A 105 -9.55 3.29 -8.02
N TRP A 106 -8.24 3.31 -7.84
CA TRP A 106 -7.36 4.46 -8.05
C TRP A 106 -6.31 4.19 -9.14
N THR A 107 -6.38 3.03 -9.80
CA THR A 107 -5.44 2.65 -10.85
C THR A 107 -5.43 3.68 -11.97
N GLY A 108 -4.25 4.21 -12.27
CA GLY A 108 -4.06 5.26 -13.28
C GLY A 108 -4.38 6.68 -12.82
N LEU A 109 -4.80 6.88 -11.55
CA LEU A 109 -4.96 8.20 -10.96
C LEU A 109 -3.81 8.52 -10.01
N ALA A 110 -3.56 7.61 -9.06
CA ALA A 110 -2.50 7.78 -8.09
C ALA A 110 -2.02 6.44 -7.51
N THR A 111 -0.78 6.42 -7.05
CA THR A 111 -0.14 5.30 -6.36
C THR A 111 0.67 5.78 -5.16
N VAL A 112 1.00 4.87 -4.25
CA VAL A 112 1.80 5.17 -3.05
C VAL A 112 3.07 4.34 -3.06
N GLY A 113 4.18 4.94 -2.63
CA GLY A 113 5.44 4.24 -2.41
C GLY A 113 5.39 3.36 -1.16
N TYR A 114 5.72 2.07 -1.34
CA TYR A 114 5.73 1.07 -0.26
C TYR A 114 7.14 0.75 0.27
N ASN A 115 8.17 0.99 -0.54
CA ASN A 115 9.54 0.63 -0.20
C ASN A 115 10.13 1.62 0.83
N THR A 116 11.11 1.17 1.62
CA THR A 116 11.74 1.96 2.69
C THR A 116 12.23 3.34 2.25
N GLY A 117 12.67 3.51 1.00
CA GLY A 117 13.17 4.79 0.48
C GLY A 117 12.11 5.75 -0.05
N GLU A 118 10.86 5.30 -0.21
CA GLU A 118 9.77 6.07 -0.83
C GLU A 118 8.46 5.91 -0.02
N ARG A 119 8.56 5.44 1.22
CA ARG A 119 7.40 5.04 2.00
C ARG A 119 6.48 6.24 2.23
N GLY A 120 5.22 6.08 1.88
CA GLY A 120 4.21 7.12 2.07
C GLY A 120 4.31 8.27 1.06
N ILE A 121 5.19 8.20 0.06
CA ILE A 121 5.19 9.16 -1.05
C ILE A 121 3.99 8.88 -1.94
N LEU A 122 3.24 9.93 -2.28
CA LEU A 122 2.13 9.86 -3.23
C LEU A 122 2.62 10.26 -4.62
N TYR A 123 2.32 9.42 -5.61
CA TYR A 123 2.51 9.70 -7.03
C TYR A 123 1.14 9.88 -7.66
N ILE A 124 0.92 11.01 -8.32
CA ILE A 124 -0.36 11.35 -8.96
C ILE A 124 -0.14 11.44 -10.47
N ASP A 125 -0.66 10.46 -11.18
CA ASP A 125 -0.52 10.32 -12.63
C ASP A 125 -1.49 11.25 -13.39
N ASP A 126 -2.69 11.48 -12.83
CA ASP A 126 -3.73 12.36 -13.40
C ASP A 126 -4.29 13.30 -12.31
N ALA A 127 -3.59 14.41 -12.06
CA ALA A 127 -3.96 15.39 -11.06
C ALA A 127 -5.33 16.05 -11.32
N PRO A 128 -5.69 16.45 -12.57
CA PRO A 128 -7.02 16.97 -12.86
C PRO A 128 -8.15 15.98 -12.55
N ALA A 129 -8.01 14.70 -12.93
CA ALA A 129 -9.03 13.69 -12.65
C ALA A 129 -9.15 13.39 -11.16
N LEU A 130 -8.03 13.30 -10.43
CA LEU A 130 -8.04 13.09 -8.99
C LEU A 130 -8.64 14.30 -8.25
N ALA A 131 -8.33 15.53 -8.67
CA ALA A 131 -8.92 16.76 -8.13
C ALA A 131 -10.45 16.77 -8.30
N ALA A 132 -10.93 16.43 -9.49
CA ALA A 132 -12.36 16.34 -9.78
C ALA A 132 -13.06 15.25 -8.95
N LEU A 133 -12.41 14.10 -8.76
CA LEU A 133 -12.94 13.01 -7.93
C LEU A 133 -13.08 13.43 -6.45
N LEU A 134 -12.11 14.22 -5.95
CA LEU A 134 -12.04 14.64 -4.56
C LEU A 134 -12.79 15.95 -4.26
N ASP A 135 -13.30 16.63 -5.29
CA ASP A 135 -13.88 17.97 -5.21
C ASP A 135 -12.93 18.99 -4.56
N VAL A 136 -11.66 18.99 -4.99
CA VAL A 136 -10.61 19.92 -4.54
C VAL A 136 -9.95 20.61 -5.73
N PRO A 137 -9.35 21.81 -5.56
CA PRO A 137 -8.54 22.42 -6.62
C PRO A 137 -7.25 21.62 -6.86
N GLU A 138 -6.75 21.56 -8.10
CA GLU A 138 -5.48 20.87 -8.43
C GLU A 138 -4.29 21.37 -7.60
N THR A 139 -4.29 22.65 -7.23
CA THR A 139 -3.25 23.25 -6.36
C THR A 139 -3.18 22.62 -4.98
N PHE A 140 -4.20 21.85 -4.57
CA PHE A 140 -4.20 21.08 -3.31
C PHE A 140 -3.00 20.12 -3.23
N PHE A 141 -2.67 19.43 -4.33
CA PHE A 141 -1.60 18.43 -4.35
C PHE A 141 -0.19 19.06 -4.25
N SER A 142 -0.08 20.34 -4.59
CA SER A 142 1.17 21.12 -4.54
C SER A 142 1.19 22.15 -3.42
N ALA A 143 0.28 22.05 -2.44
CA ALA A 143 0.23 22.97 -1.30
C ALA A 143 1.45 22.83 -0.38
N ASP A 144 2.02 21.62 -0.26
CA ASP A 144 3.31 21.40 0.39
C ASP A 144 4.44 21.80 -0.57
N THR A 145 5.31 22.70 -0.13
CA THR A 145 6.43 23.22 -0.93
C THR A 145 7.45 22.17 -1.35
N ARG A 146 7.41 20.97 -0.73
CA ARG A 146 8.27 19.84 -1.10
C ARG A 146 7.72 19.03 -2.26
N ALA A 147 6.43 19.18 -2.58
CA ALA A 147 5.84 18.53 -3.74
C ALA A 147 6.44 19.09 -5.03
N PHE A 148 6.62 18.23 -6.04
CA PHE A 148 7.15 18.62 -7.33
C PHE A 148 6.56 17.76 -8.44
N THR A 149 6.71 18.21 -9.69
CA THR A 149 6.37 17.42 -10.87
C THR A 149 7.62 16.72 -11.39
N ASP A 150 7.54 15.42 -11.61
CA ASP A 150 8.65 14.64 -12.16
C ASP A 150 8.78 14.81 -13.69
N ALA A 151 9.71 14.06 -14.28
CA ALA A 151 9.97 14.13 -15.72
C ALA A 151 8.84 13.55 -16.58
N ASP A 152 8.02 12.66 -16.02
CA ASP A 152 6.90 12.01 -16.69
C ASP A 152 5.59 12.82 -16.54
N GLY A 153 5.64 13.90 -15.76
CA GLY A 153 4.52 14.82 -15.54
C GLY A 153 3.67 14.46 -14.31
N ALA A 154 4.04 13.42 -13.56
CA ALA A 154 3.33 13.04 -12.35
C ALA A 154 3.68 13.98 -11.20
N VAL A 155 2.70 14.28 -10.35
CA VAL A 155 2.93 15.04 -9.11
C VAL A 155 3.42 14.07 -8.03
N VAL A 156 4.59 14.37 -7.49
CA VAL A 156 5.20 13.63 -6.38
C VAL A 156 5.03 14.44 -5.10
N ALA A 157 4.33 13.88 -4.11
CA ALA A 157 3.95 14.59 -2.91
C ALA A 157 4.35 13.84 -1.62
N PRO A 158 4.68 14.58 -0.54
CA PRO A 158 5.13 13.99 0.73
C PRO A 158 3.98 13.38 1.53
N TRP A 159 4.33 12.62 2.56
CA TRP A 159 3.38 11.88 3.42
C TRP A 159 2.18 12.70 3.95
N PRO A 160 2.33 13.98 4.37
CA PRO A 160 1.17 14.77 4.80
C PRO A 160 0.11 14.94 3.71
N THR A 161 0.53 15.11 2.45
CA THR A 161 -0.37 15.19 1.30
C THR A 161 -1.02 13.82 1.06
N THR A 162 -0.26 12.73 1.13
CA THR A 162 -0.77 11.36 1.02
C THR A 162 -1.90 11.09 2.02
N LEU A 163 -1.73 11.47 3.29
CA LEU A 163 -2.76 11.33 4.31
C LEU A 163 -4.00 12.17 4.02
N ALA A 164 -3.81 13.43 3.61
CA ALA A 164 -4.92 14.31 3.30
C ALA A 164 -5.75 13.76 2.13
N VAL A 165 -5.09 13.29 1.06
CA VAL A 165 -5.71 12.62 -0.08
C VAL A 165 -6.45 11.36 0.36
N THR A 166 -5.80 10.49 1.14
CA THR A 166 -6.41 9.22 1.59
C THR A 166 -7.68 9.45 2.39
N ARG A 167 -7.68 10.44 3.29
CA ARG A 167 -8.87 10.81 4.08
C ARG A 167 -10.02 11.29 3.19
N LEU A 168 -9.73 12.04 2.14
CA LEU A 168 -10.74 12.48 1.16
C LEU A 168 -11.25 11.31 0.31
N LEU A 169 -10.37 10.41 -0.12
CA LEU A 169 -10.75 9.20 -0.87
C LEU A 169 -11.64 8.28 -0.03
N ALA A 170 -11.31 8.09 1.25
CA ALA A 170 -12.11 7.30 2.19
C ALA A 170 -13.52 7.87 2.34
N LYS A 171 -13.68 9.20 2.41
CA LYS A 171 -14.99 9.85 2.43
C LYS A 171 -15.75 9.70 1.11
N THR A 172 -15.06 9.90 -0.01
CA THR A 172 -15.64 9.86 -1.36
C THR A 172 -16.20 8.47 -1.69
N ARG A 173 -15.56 7.41 -1.18
CA ARG A 173 -15.95 6.01 -1.39
C ARG A 173 -16.34 5.30 -0.09
N ALA A 174 -16.96 6.03 0.84
CA ALA A 174 -17.26 5.52 2.17
C ALA A 174 -18.05 4.20 2.14
N ASP A 175 -19.13 4.11 1.35
CA ASP A 175 -19.96 2.91 1.26
C ASP A 175 -19.16 1.69 0.75
N GLN A 176 -18.34 1.86 -0.29
CA GLN A 176 -17.54 0.75 -0.83
C GLN A 176 -16.43 0.34 0.15
N LEU A 177 -15.81 1.32 0.81
CA LEU A 177 -14.74 1.08 1.77
C LEU A 177 -15.25 0.36 3.02
N ILE A 178 -16.42 0.75 3.56
CA ILE A 178 -16.98 0.05 4.72
C ILE A 178 -17.34 -1.40 4.38
N ALA A 179 -17.93 -1.66 3.20
CA ALA A 179 -18.21 -3.02 2.75
C ALA A 179 -16.93 -3.87 2.65
N LEU A 180 -15.88 -3.31 2.06
CA LEU A 180 -14.55 -3.93 1.97
C LEU A 180 -13.96 -4.23 3.35
N LEU A 181 -14.07 -3.31 4.31
CA LEU A 181 -13.54 -3.51 5.66
C LEU A 181 -14.25 -4.65 6.38
N ALA A 182 -15.57 -4.77 6.24
CA ALA A 182 -16.32 -5.89 6.80
C ALA A 182 -15.88 -7.24 6.22
N GLU A 183 -15.61 -7.31 4.91
CA GLU A 183 -15.06 -8.51 4.27
C GLU A 183 -13.65 -8.84 4.81
N LYS A 184 -12.78 -7.83 4.95
CA LYS A 184 -11.44 -8.01 5.53
C LYS A 184 -11.50 -8.46 6.99
N ASP A 185 -12.43 -7.95 7.80
CA ASP A 185 -12.62 -8.41 9.19
C ASP A 185 -13.09 -9.86 9.25
N GLN A 186 -14.06 -10.25 8.42
CA GLN A 186 -14.54 -11.62 8.35
C GLN A 186 -13.41 -12.58 7.94
N GLN A 187 -12.61 -12.19 6.94
CA GLN A 187 -11.46 -12.97 6.50
C GLN A 187 -10.39 -13.08 7.60
N ALA A 188 -10.07 -11.97 8.28
CA ALA A 188 -9.09 -11.97 9.37
C ALA A 188 -9.54 -12.83 10.55
N HIS A 189 -10.83 -12.78 10.93
CA HIS A 189 -11.39 -13.63 11.97
C HIS A 189 -11.31 -15.12 11.60
N ARG A 190 -11.66 -15.46 10.36
CA ARG A 190 -11.53 -16.83 9.84
C ARG A 190 -10.08 -17.31 9.88
N ASP A 191 -9.16 -16.50 9.38
CA ASP A 191 -7.73 -16.83 9.33
C ASP A 191 -7.12 -16.96 10.73
N ALA A 192 -7.53 -16.12 11.69
CA ALA A 192 -7.11 -16.21 13.08
C ALA A 192 -7.66 -17.46 13.80
N THR A 193 -8.76 -18.03 13.31
CA THR A 193 -9.37 -19.24 13.89
C THR A 193 -8.78 -20.53 13.29
N TYR A 194 -8.55 -20.53 11.97
CA TYR A 194 -8.23 -21.76 11.23
C TYR A 194 -6.84 -21.76 10.58
N GLY A 195 -6.15 -20.63 10.58
CA GLY A 195 -4.96 -20.42 9.76
C GLY A 195 -5.33 -20.16 8.30
N ARG A 196 -4.30 -19.89 7.49
CA ARG A 196 -4.46 -19.59 6.06
C ARG A 196 -3.57 -20.47 5.21
N TYR A 197 -4.16 -21.15 4.23
CA TYR A 197 -3.43 -21.96 3.27
C TYR A 197 -3.30 -21.25 1.93
N TYR A 198 -2.06 -21.13 1.47
CA TYR A 198 -1.72 -20.68 0.12
C TYR A 198 -1.35 -21.90 -0.73
N PRO A 199 -2.17 -22.25 -1.74
CA PRO A 199 -1.87 -23.39 -2.59
C PRO A 199 -0.60 -23.12 -3.40
N GLY A 200 0.29 -24.11 -3.46
CA GLY A 200 1.49 -24.01 -4.27
C GLY A 200 1.22 -24.23 -5.75
N ARG A 201 2.19 -23.86 -6.60
CA ARG A 201 2.14 -24.08 -8.05
C ARG A 201 3.09 -25.20 -8.46
N GLY A 202 2.62 -26.14 -9.28
CA GLY A 202 3.42 -27.24 -9.80
C GLY A 202 3.89 -28.20 -8.71
N LYS A 203 5.21 -28.29 -8.49
CA LYS A 203 5.80 -29.17 -7.47
C LYS A 203 5.88 -28.53 -6.07
N ASN A 204 5.50 -27.28 -5.91
CA ASN A 204 5.49 -26.62 -4.60
C ASN A 204 4.26 -27.08 -3.80
N PRO A 205 4.42 -27.66 -2.59
CA PRO A 205 3.30 -28.16 -1.78
C PRO A 205 2.40 -27.06 -1.18
N GLY A 206 2.73 -25.78 -1.42
CA GLY A 206 2.01 -24.64 -0.84
C GLY A 206 2.50 -24.32 0.57
N THR A 207 1.90 -23.30 1.17
CA THR A 207 2.33 -22.77 2.45
C THR A 207 1.12 -22.57 3.35
N HIS A 208 1.15 -23.16 4.54
CA HIS A 208 0.16 -22.93 5.57
C HIS A 208 0.71 -21.94 6.61
N ILE A 209 -0.04 -20.89 6.88
CA ILE A 209 0.20 -19.93 7.96
C ILE A 209 -0.68 -20.32 9.14
N SER A 210 -0.09 -20.39 10.33
CA SER A 210 -0.80 -20.81 11.53
C SER A 210 -1.85 -19.78 11.96
N PRO A 211 -2.93 -20.21 12.66
CA PRO A 211 -3.92 -19.30 13.22
C PRO A 211 -3.31 -18.22 14.12
N GLU A 212 -2.31 -18.55 14.93
CA GLU A 212 -1.63 -17.62 15.84
C GLU A 212 -0.90 -16.52 15.08
N THR A 213 -0.24 -16.87 13.97
CA THR A 213 0.43 -15.90 13.10
C THR A 213 -0.59 -15.00 12.42
N CYS A 214 -1.71 -15.55 11.95
CA CYS A 214 -2.82 -14.77 11.41
C CYS A 214 -3.43 -13.81 12.45
N ALA A 215 -3.58 -14.25 13.71
CA ALA A 215 -4.07 -13.42 14.80
C ALA A 215 -3.10 -12.29 15.19
N GLU A 216 -1.79 -12.51 15.07
CA GLU A 216 -0.79 -11.46 15.23
C GLU A 216 -0.88 -10.41 14.11
N VAL A 217 -0.96 -10.85 12.86
CA VAL A 217 -1.17 -9.95 11.71
C VAL A 217 -2.47 -9.16 11.87
N ASP A 218 -3.57 -9.79 12.30
CA ASP A 218 -4.83 -9.08 12.53
C ASP A 218 -4.69 -7.97 13.58
N ARG A 219 -3.98 -8.23 14.69
CA ARG A 219 -3.71 -7.22 15.72
C ARG A 219 -2.95 -6.00 15.17
N THR A 220 -2.02 -6.21 14.24
CA THR A 220 -1.27 -5.14 13.58
C THR A 220 -2.15 -4.31 12.64
N TYR A 221 -3.04 -4.93 11.87
CA TYR A 221 -3.87 -4.23 10.89
C TYR A 221 -5.19 -3.67 11.45
N ARG A 222 -5.63 -4.12 12.63
CA ARG A 222 -6.88 -3.67 13.24
C ARG A 222 -6.95 -2.15 13.47
N PRO A 223 -5.91 -1.48 14.01
CA PRO A 223 -5.91 -0.02 14.16
C PRO A 223 -6.09 0.72 12.84
N ALA A 224 -5.48 0.22 11.76
CA ALA A 224 -5.60 0.80 10.42
C ALA A 224 -7.03 0.71 9.88
N ARG A 225 -7.69 -0.44 10.05
CA ARG A 225 -9.10 -0.61 9.64
C ARG A 225 -10.03 0.30 10.42
N GLU A 226 -9.74 0.51 11.70
CA GLU A 226 -10.50 1.44 12.54
C GLU A 226 -10.33 2.90 12.09
N LEU A 227 -9.11 3.33 11.76
CA LEU A 227 -8.87 4.65 11.18
C LEU A 227 -9.64 4.86 9.87
N LEU A 228 -9.69 3.86 8.99
CA LEU A 228 -10.46 3.95 7.75
C LEU A 228 -11.95 4.14 8.02
N ARG A 229 -12.54 3.44 9.00
CA ARG A 229 -13.94 3.67 9.40
C ARG A 229 -14.16 5.09 9.92
N GLN A 230 -13.23 5.60 10.74
CA GLN A 230 -13.29 6.97 11.24
C GLN A 230 -13.22 8.00 10.10
N TRP A 231 -12.40 7.74 9.08
CA TRP A 231 -12.27 8.63 7.92
C TRP A 231 -13.52 8.61 7.01
N CYS A 232 -14.23 7.47 6.89
CA CYS A 232 -15.52 7.38 6.20
C CYS A 232 -16.63 8.24 6.85
N GLY A 233 -16.49 8.59 8.13
CA GLY A 233 -17.44 9.37 8.91
C GLY A 233 -18.43 8.52 9.72
N ALA A 234 -18.83 9.04 10.89
CA ALA A 234 -19.67 8.33 11.85
C ALA A 234 -21.06 7.96 11.29
N GLU A 235 -21.69 8.84 10.51
CA GLU A 235 -23.02 8.59 9.93
C GLU A 235 -23.01 7.43 8.92
N THR A 236 -21.92 7.27 8.15
CA THR A 236 -21.76 6.16 7.20
C THR A 236 -21.53 4.84 7.92
N ALA A 237 -20.74 4.87 9.01
CA ALA A 237 -20.54 3.70 9.86
C ALA A 237 -21.86 3.26 10.53
N GLU A 238 -22.63 4.19 11.10
CA GLU A 238 -23.94 3.92 11.71
C GLU A 238 -24.96 3.37 10.70
N ARG A 239 -25.04 3.94 9.50
CA ARG A 239 -25.90 3.43 8.42
C ARG A 239 -25.52 2.02 7.99
N PHE A 240 -24.24 1.71 7.93
CA PHE A 240 -23.78 0.38 7.60
C PHE A 240 -24.08 -0.61 8.74
N ASP A 241 -23.86 -0.23 9.99
CA ASP A 241 -24.22 -1.04 11.15
C ASP A 241 -25.72 -1.32 11.19
N GLU A 242 -26.55 -0.32 10.88
CA GLU A 242 -28.00 -0.47 10.73
C GLU A 242 -28.34 -1.45 9.59
N LEU A 243 -27.72 -1.30 8.42
CA LEU A 243 -27.91 -2.22 7.29
C LEU A 243 -27.49 -3.65 7.63
N GLN A 244 -26.39 -3.84 8.38
CA GLN A 244 -25.92 -5.15 8.83
C GLN A 244 -26.86 -5.75 9.88
N ALA A 245 -27.35 -4.96 10.83
CA ALA A 245 -28.34 -5.38 11.81
C ALA A 245 -29.64 -5.82 11.12
N LEU A 246 -30.13 -5.04 10.15
CA LEU A 246 -31.31 -5.38 9.35
C LEU A 246 -31.10 -6.65 8.53
N ARG A 247 -29.93 -6.84 7.90
CA ARG A 247 -29.60 -8.09 7.19
C ARG A 247 -29.56 -9.29 8.12
N THR A 248 -28.97 -9.13 9.31
CA THR A 248 -28.94 -10.16 10.34
C THR A 248 -30.36 -10.56 10.76
N GLU A 249 -31.23 -9.57 10.94
CA GLU A 249 -32.62 -9.78 11.31
C GLU A 249 -33.43 -10.47 10.20
N VAL A 250 -33.22 -10.09 8.92
CA VAL A 250 -33.82 -10.77 7.77
C VAL A 250 -33.39 -12.24 7.72
N VAL A 251 -32.11 -12.54 7.93
CA VAL A 251 -31.61 -13.92 7.99
C VAL A 251 -32.24 -14.69 9.15
N ARG A 252 -32.34 -14.08 10.34
CA ARG A 252 -32.96 -14.68 11.52
C ARG A 252 -34.43 -15.01 11.30
N ILE A 253 -35.21 -14.07 10.76
CA ILE A 253 -36.62 -14.27 10.39
C ILE A 253 -36.74 -15.38 9.34
N GLY A 254 -35.87 -15.38 8.33
CA GLY A 254 -35.82 -16.43 7.32
C GLY A 254 -35.63 -17.82 7.91
N LYS A 255 -34.71 -17.97 8.88
CA LYS A 255 -34.49 -19.24 9.60
C LYS A 255 -35.70 -19.66 10.44
N LEU A 256 -36.29 -18.74 11.20
CA LEU A 256 -37.49 -19.03 12.00
C LEU A 256 -38.68 -19.46 11.13
N MET A 257 -38.84 -18.85 9.95
CA MET A 257 -39.86 -19.26 8.99
C MET A 257 -39.56 -20.62 8.35
N GLU A 258 -38.29 -20.96 8.09
CA GLU A 258 -37.91 -22.32 7.68
C GLU A 258 -38.26 -23.37 8.74
N GLU A 259 -37.94 -23.10 10.01
CA GLU A 259 -38.28 -23.97 11.13
C GLU A 259 -39.79 -24.17 11.26
N ALA A 260 -40.57 -23.08 11.18
CA ALA A 260 -42.03 -23.13 11.24
C ALA A 260 -42.65 -23.92 10.07
N ILE A 261 -42.17 -23.71 8.84
CA ILE A 261 -42.60 -24.49 7.67
C ILE A 261 -42.27 -25.97 7.85
N THR A 262 -41.11 -26.28 8.41
CA THR A 262 -40.69 -27.66 8.70
C THR A 262 -41.61 -28.32 9.73
N CYS A 263 -41.93 -27.63 10.84
CA CYS A 263 -42.88 -28.11 11.83
C CYS A 263 -44.29 -28.32 11.26
N LEU A 264 -44.78 -27.42 10.41
CA LEU A 264 -46.09 -27.55 9.75
C LEU A 264 -46.15 -28.78 8.83
N ARG A 265 -45.08 -29.05 8.08
CA ARG A 265 -44.96 -30.27 7.25
C ARG A 265 -44.98 -31.53 8.11
N GLN A 266 -44.22 -31.55 9.21
CA GLN A 266 -44.20 -32.68 10.15
C GLN A 266 -45.56 -32.93 10.81
N ALA A 267 -46.36 -31.88 11.04
CA ALA A 267 -47.71 -31.96 11.57
C ALA A 267 -48.80 -32.30 10.51
N GLY A 268 -48.41 -32.55 9.25
CA GLY A 268 -49.35 -32.88 8.17
C GLY A 268 -50.11 -31.68 7.57
N GLN A 269 -49.77 -30.45 7.96
CA GLN A 269 -50.38 -29.21 7.47
C GLN A 269 -49.70 -28.71 6.18
N THR A 270 -49.60 -29.57 5.18
CA THR A 270 -48.85 -29.33 3.93
C THR A 270 -49.38 -28.16 3.11
N THR A 271 -50.69 -27.92 3.11
CA THR A 271 -51.31 -26.78 2.42
C THR A 271 -50.90 -25.44 3.04
N ALA A 272 -50.85 -25.35 4.36
CA ALA A 272 -50.42 -24.15 5.08
C ALA A 272 -48.91 -23.91 4.90
N ALA A 273 -48.09 -24.96 4.99
CA ALA A 273 -46.66 -24.90 4.72
C ALA A 273 -46.35 -24.39 3.29
N SER A 274 -47.06 -24.91 2.29
CA SER A 274 -46.88 -24.52 0.88
C SER A 274 -47.32 -23.07 0.63
N ARG A 275 -48.32 -22.58 1.38
CA ARG A 275 -48.75 -21.17 1.30
C ARG A 275 -47.66 -20.24 1.81
N PHE A 276 -47.09 -20.53 2.99
CA PHE A 276 -46.03 -19.71 3.58
C PHE A 276 -44.73 -19.74 2.77
N GLU A 277 -44.35 -20.89 2.21
CA GLU A 277 -43.20 -21.00 1.31
C GLU A 277 -43.37 -20.16 0.04
N ARG A 278 -44.60 -20.06 -0.49
CA ARG A 278 -44.91 -19.21 -1.65
C ARG A 278 -44.94 -17.72 -1.29
N GLU A 279 -45.45 -17.36 -0.11
CA GLU A 279 -45.48 -15.98 0.38
C GLU A 279 -44.07 -15.45 0.73
N LEU A 280 -43.13 -16.34 1.08
CA LEU A 280 -41.73 -16.00 1.33
C LEU A 280 -41.00 -15.45 0.09
N GLY A 281 -41.43 -15.82 -1.12
CA GLY A 281 -40.91 -15.28 -2.38
C GLY A 281 -39.46 -15.67 -2.74
N ILE A 282 -38.75 -16.41 -1.88
CA ILE A 282 -37.38 -16.89 -2.08
C ILE A 282 -37.32 -18.39 -1.74
N PRO A 283 -36.71 -19.27 -2.56
CA PRO A 283 -36.61 -20.70 -2.24
C PRO A 283 -35.87 -20.94 -0.92
N LEU A 284 -36.40 -21.79 -0.03
CA LEU A 284 -35.77 -22.11 1.27
C LEU A 284 -34.32 -22.61 1.14
N ALA A 285 -33.99 -23.29 0.03
CA ALA A 285 -32.63 -23.73 -0.26
C ALA A 285 -31.62 -22.56 -0.33
N THR A 286 -32.05 -21.35 -0.70
CA THR A 286 -31.21 -20.17 -0.83
C THR A 286 -30.80 -19.60 0.54
N LEU A 287 -31.63 -19.75 1.58
CA LEU A 287 -31.34 -19.30 2.95
C LEU A 287 -30.36 -20.21 3.70
N ARG A 288 -30.24 -21.48 3.30
CA ARG A 288 -29.28 -22.44 3.88
C ARG A 288 -27.81 -22.12 3.59
N HIS A 289 -27.55 -21.27 2.59
CA HIS A 289 -26.21 -20.90 2.16
C HIS A 289 -25.75 -19.52 2.66
N ALA A 290 -26.59 -18.81 3.44
CA ALA A 290 -26.18 -17.56 4.09
C ALA A 290 -25.24 -17.89 5.28
N PRO A 291 -24.02 -17.31 5.32
CA PRO A 291 -23.09 -17.58 6.42
C PRO A 291 -23.72 -17.14 7.74
N SER A 292 -23.85 -18.08 8.67
CA SER A 292 -24.28 -17.78 10.04
C SER A 292 -23.20 -16.98 10.76
N CYS A 293 -23.47 -15.71 11.08
CA CYS A 293 -22.81 -15.08 12.23
C CYS A 293 -23.19 -15.91 13.45
N ARG A 294 -22.18 -16.44 14.14
CA ARG A 294 -22.32 -16.99 15.50
C ARG A 294 -21.79 -15.93 16.45
N ASP A 295 -22.57 -15.69 17.50
CA ASP A 295 -22.29 -14.75 18.60
C ASP A 295 -20.92 -14.95 19.24
#